data_AF-A0A1B6K577-F1
#
_entry.id   AF-A0A1B6K577-F1
#
_cell.length_a   1.000
_cell.length_b   1.000
_cell.length_c   1.000
_cell.angle_alpha   90.00
_cell.angle_beta   90.00
_cell.angle_gamma   90.00
#
_symmetry.space_group_name_H-M   'P 1'
#
loop_
_entity.id
_entity.type
_entity.pdbx_description
1 polymer ?
#
loop_
_entity_poly.entity_id
_entity_poly.type
_entity_poly.pdbx_seq_one_letter_code
_entity_poly.pdbx_strand_id
1 'polypeptide(L)'
;LGSPPGYRRRSPFVPFALRNDTGSRLWYTTITTSNNRFLDGMEGQSMQTDRFQWVSVDPGETVPFSFEERGKMRHRYTHKVIIHQLGVRVEGWEPIDPVTVDRVGVYFRLASPDYTSAHSELPQARVVLEVTLEGSARKLVTVRSALQLCNQLVDTVEVKLDNTHIHSGSPMHLTANPGATLSVPLAYALAQVWVRPLDRSQVPTHYHAFCNR
;
A
#
# COMPACT_ATOMS: atom_id res chain seq x y z
N LEU A 1 -33.97 -28.77 -6.79
CA LEU A 1 -33.14 -29.12 -7.96
C LEU A 1 -31.66 -29.03 -7.56
N GLY A 2 -31.10 -30.14 -7.08
CA GLY A 2 -29.70 -30.22 -6.67
C GLY A 2 -28.77 -30.24 -7.88
N SER A 3 -27.58 -29.66 -7.74
CA SER A 3 -26.57 -29.70 -8.80
C SER A 3 -26.14 -31.16 -9.07
N PRO A 4 -25.86 -31.57 -10.32
CA PRO A 4 -25.50 -32.94 -10.65
C PRO A 4 -24.23 -33.41 -9.91
N PRO A 5 -24.09 -34.72 -9.59
CA PRO A 5 -22.88 -35.27 -9.00
C PRO A 5 -21.69 -35.05 -9.96
N GLY A 6 -20.62 -34.46 -9.45
CA GLY A 6 -19.44 -34.07 -10.24
C GLY A 6 -19.38 -32.59 -10.65
N TYR A 7 -20.42 -31.79 -10.33
CA TYR A 7 -20.37 -30.34 -10.52
C TYR A 7 -19.36 -29.69 -9.55
N ARG A 8 -18.11 -29.54 -9.99
CA ARG A 8 -17.15 -28.65 -9.32
C ARG A 8 -17.63 -27.22 -9.50
N ARG A 9 -18.27 -26.65 -8.47
CA ARG A 9 -18.47 -25.20 -8.35
C ARG A 9 -17.09 -24.56 -8.44
N ARG A 10 -16.80 -23.88 -9.56
CA ARG A 10 -15.64 -22.98 -9.61
C ARG A 10 -15.88 -21.89 -8.59
N SER A 11 -14.87 -21.57 -7.78
CA SER A 11 -14.90 -20.35 -6.99
C SER A 11 -15.15 -19.17 -7.92
N PRO A 12 -15.98 -18.20 -7.51
CA PRO A 12 -16.19 -17.01 -8.32
C PRO A 12 -14.85 -16.32 -8.55
N PHE A 13 -14.60 -15.90 -9.80
CA PHE A 13 -13.42 -15.14 -10.15
C PHE A 13 -13.42 -13.80 -9.40
N VAL A 14 -12.34 -13.51 -8.68
CA VAL A 14 -12.17 -12.22 -7.98
C VAL A 14 -11.24 -11.34 -8.80
N PRO A 15 -11.75 -10.24 -9.40
CA PRO A 15 -11.03 -9.49 -10.41
C PRO A 15 -9.87 -8.65 -9.87
N PHE A 16 -9.85 -8.34 -8.57
CA PHE A 16 -8.82 -7.51 -7.95
C PHE A 16 -8.11 -8.20 -6.77
N ALA A 17 -6.89 -7.77 -6.51
CA ALA A 17 -6.13 -8.05 -5.31
C ALA A 17 -5.45 -6.77 -4.86
N LEU A 18 -5.33 -6.58 -3.54
CA LEU A 18 -4.49 -5.55 -2.96
C LEU A 18 -3.31 -6.21 -2.28
N ARG A 19 -2.09 -5.77 -2.57
CA ARG A 19 -0.88 -6.16 -1.87
C ARG A 19 -0.35 -4.98 -1.06
N ASN A 20 -0.09 -5.20 0.22
CA ASN A 20 0.50 -4.20 1.10
C ASN A 20 2.03 -4.35 1.16
N ASP A 21 2.73 -3.55 0.37
CA ASP A 21 4.19 -3.39 0.42
C ASP A 21 4.57 -2.02 1.05
N THR A 22 3.74 -1.47 1.94
CA THR A 22 4.06 -0.21 2.64
C THR A 22 4.99 -0.39 3.83
N GLY A 23 5.11 -1.62 4.34
CA GLY A 23 5.88 -1.93 5.56
C GLY A 23 5.18 -1.52 6.87
N SER A 24 3.95 -0.99 6.78
CA SER A 24 3.06 -0.70 7.91
C SER A 24 1.68 -1.31 7.64
N ARG A 25 0.84 -1.43 8.67
CA ARG A 25 -0.54 -1.82 8.44
C ARG A 25 -1.22 -0.75 7.57
N LEU A 26 -2.08 -1.18 6.65
CA LEU A 26 -2.94 -0.27 5.90
C LEU A 26 -4.39 -0.70 5.99
N TRP A 27 -5.27 0.23 5.66
CA TRP A 27 -6.68 -0.03 5.43
C TRP A 27 -7.04 0.41 4.02
N TYR A 28 -7.94 -0.33 3.38
CA TYR A 28 -8.51 0.06 2.10
C TYR A 28 -10.04 0.04 2.13
N THR A 29 -10.63 0.76 1.20
CA THR A 29 -12.06 0.71 0.92
C THR A 29 -12.31 0.85 -0.58
N THR A 30 -13.43 0.29 -1.05
CA THR A 30 -13.80 0.33 -2.47
C THR A 30 -14.85 1.40 -2.71
N ILE A 31 -14.65 2.20 -3.75
CA ILE A 31 -15.53 3.31 -4.11
C ILE A 31 -15.91 3.14 -5.58
N THR A 32 -17.21 3.07 -5.84
CA THR A 32 -17.77 2.94 -7.19
C THR A 32 -18.56 4.20 -7.51
N THR A 33 -18.16 4.92 -8.56
CA THR A 33 -18.80 6.19 -8.95
C THR A 33 -19.37 6.04 -10.36
N SER A 34 -20.58 6.55 -10.59
CA SER A 34 -21.18 6.61 -11.93
C SER A 34 -21.31 8.06 -12.37
N ASN A 35 -21.11 8.31 -13.67
CA ASN A 35 -21.03 9.65 -14.25
C ASN A 35 -22.36 10.42 -14.09
N ASN A 36 -22.53 11.12 -12.95
CA ASN A 36 -23.37 12.33 -12.80
C ASN A 36 -23.12 13.10 -11.48
N ARG A 37 -22.01 12.87 -10.75
CA ARG A 37 -21.78 13.50 -9.43
C ARG A 37 -20.35 13.98 -9.13
N PHE A 38 -19.39 13.81 -10.05
CA PHE A 38 -17.97 13.95 -9.69
C PHE A 38 -17.23 15.15 -10.27
N LEU A 39 -17.83 15.93 -11.19
CA LEU A 39 -17.13 17.08 -11.76
C LEU A 39 -17.26 18.37 -10.94
N ASP A 40 -18.00 18.38 -9.81
CA ASP A 40 -18.40 19.64 -9.17
C ASP A 40 -18.41 19.66 -7.64
N GLY A 41 -17.45 19.02 -6.94
CA GLY A 41 -17.31 19.33 -5.50
C GLY A 41 -16.75 18.26 -4.57
N MET A 42 -15.62 17.64 -4.93
CA MET A 42 -14.78 16.96 -3.92
C MET A 42 -13.48 17.73 -3.64
N GLU A 43 -13.38 18.98 -4.10
CA GLU A 43 -12.50 19.97 -3.49
C GLU A 43 -13.21 20.50 -2.23
N GLY A 44 -12.78 20.03 -1.06
CA GLY A 44 -13.12 20.69 0.22
C GLY A 44 -14.18 20.04 1.11
N GLN A 45 -14.76 18.89 0.75
CA GLN A 45 -15.45 18.07 1.76
C GLN A 45 -14.43 17.16 2.41
N SER A 46 -13.99 17.53 3.62
CA SER A 46 -13.34 16.62 4.55
C SER A 46 -14.06 15.27 4.48
N MET A 47 -13.37 14.28 3.93
CA MET A 47 -13.86 12.92 3.76
C MET A 47 -14.44 12.49 5.11
N GLN A 48 -15.77 12.38 5.21
CA GLN A 48 -16.40 11.75 6.36
C GLN A 48 -16.00 10.27 6.33
N THR A 49 -14.87 9.97 6.96
CA THR A 49 -14.17 8.69 7.00
C THR A 49 -15.03 7.54 7.53
N ASP A 50 -16.08 7.87 8.30
CA ASP A 50 -16.95 6.91 8.99
C ASP A 50 -17.99 6.22 8.11
N ARG A 51 -18.23 6.70 6.87
CA ARG A 51 -19.19 6.04 5.97
C ARG A 51 -18.61 4.86 5.19
N PHE A 52 -17.29 4.70 5.20
CA PHE A 52 -16.62 3.66 4.43
C PHE A 52 -16.29 2.46 5.32
N GLN A 53 -16.59 1.26 4.81
CA GLN A 53 -16.11 0.04 5.43
C GLN A 53 -14.63 -0.12 5.09
N TRP A 54 -13.77 0.17 6.06
CA TRP A 54 -12.33 0.01 5.95
C TRP A 54 -11.93 -1.43 6.27
N VAL A 55 -11.16 -2.06 5.40
CA VAL A 55 -10.62 -3.41 5.58
C VAL A 55 -9.13 -3.31 5.82
N SER A 56 -8.66 -3.83 6.96
CA SER A 56 -7.25 -3.85 7.33
C SER A 56 -6.47 -4.90 6.55
N VAL A 57 -5.23 -4.60 6.18
CA VAL A 57 -4.30 -5.48 5.47
C VAL A 57 -2.93 -5.36 6.12
N ASP A 58 -2.38 -6.47 6.59
CA ASP A 58 -1.09 -6.47 7.29
C ASP A 58 0.10 -6.31 6.31
N PRO A 59 1.27 -5.84 6.78
CA PRO A 59 2.45 -5.71 5.94
C PRO A 59 2.80 -7.04 5.25
N GLY A 60 3.02 -7.01 3.93
CA GLY A 60 3.33 -8.17 3.09
C GLY A 60 2.12 -9.01 2.70
N GLU A 61 0.93 -8.73 3.23
CA GLU A 61 -0.28 -9.49 2.92
C GLU A 61 -0.84 -9.11 1.53
N THR A 62 -1.45 -10.08 0.86
CA THR A 62 -2.22 -9.87 -0.37
C THR A 62 -3.65 -10.35 -0.20
N VAL A 63 -4.62 -9.44 -0.29
CA VAL A 63 -6.04 -9.73 -0.08
C VAL A 63 -6.85 -9.59 -1.38
N PRO A 64 -7.71 -10.57 -1.72
CA PRO A 64 -8.64 -10.44 -2.83
C PRO A 64 -9.77 -9.45 -2.49
N PHE A 65 -10.22 -8.66 -3.46
CA PHE A 65 -11.39 -7.79 -3.28
C PHE A 65 -12.20 -7.63 -4.57
N SER A 66 -13.43 -7.15 -4.43
CA SER A 66 -14.33 -6.82 -5.54
C SER A 66 -15.05 -5.52 -5.22
N PHE A 67 -15.38 -4.77 -6.26
CA PHE A 67 -16.29 -3.63 -6.13
C PHE A 67 -17.71 -4.18 -5.97
N GLU A 68 -18.51 -3.58 -5.08
CA GLU A 68 -19.92 -3.94 -4.97
C GLU A 68 -20.63 -3.62 -6.30
N GLU A 69 -20.88 -4.66 -7.10
CA GLU A 69 -21.81 -4.57 -8.21
C GLU A 69 -23.21 -4.47 -7.61
N ARG A 70 -23.74 -3.24 -7.49
CA ARG A 70 -25.16 -3.02 -7.18
C ARG A 70 -26.02 -3.63 -8.29
N GLY A 71 -26.32 -4.91 -8.14
CA GLY A 71 -27.29 -5.67 -8.89
C GLY A 71 -26.89 -6.00 -10.32
N LYS A 72 -27.01 -7.29 -10.68
CA LYS A 72 -27.27 -7.72 -12.05
C LYS A 72 -28.64 -7.24 -12.51
N MET A 73 -28.87 -5.92 -12.51
CA MET A 73 -30.03 -5.33 -13.13
C MET A 73 -29.68 -5.18 -14.60
N ARG A 74 -30.28 -6.03 -15.43
CA ARG A 74 -30.15 -6.02 -16.89
C ARG A 74 -30.76 -4.70 -17.41
N HIS A 75 -30.03 -3.61 -17.26
CA HIS A 75 -30.48 -2.33 -17.75
C HIS A 75 -30.28 -2.29 -19.26
N ARG A 76 -31.40 -2.13 -19.96
CA ARG A 76 -31.50 -1.90 -21.41
C ARG A 76 -30.81 -0.61 -21.92
N TYR A 77 -29.96 0.04 -21.11
CA TYR A 77 -29.24 1.27 -21.44
C TYR A 77 -27.90 1.31 -20.66
N THR A 78 -26.81 0.86 -21.26
CA THR A 78 -25.49 0.63 -20.64
C THR A 78 -24.43 1.67 -21.02
N HIS A 79 -24.77 2.97 -21.06
CA HIS A 79 -23.78 4.04 -21.26
C HIS A 79 -23.31 4.72 -19.95
N LYS A 80 -23.67 4.18 -18.79
CA LYS A 80 -23.15 4.71 -17.52
C LYS A 80 -21.71 4.24 -17.34
N VAL A 81 -20.75 5.15 -17.52
CA VAL A 81 -19.36 4.92 -17.15
C VAL A 81 -19.32 4.77 -15.63
N ILE A 82 -18.88 3.60 -15.18
CA ILE A 82 -18.61 3.27 -13.78
C ILE A 82 -17.09 3.37 -13.60
N ILE A 83 -16.65 4.13 -12.60
CA ILE A 83 -15.24 4.28 -12.24
C ILE A 83 -15.01 3.54 -10.94
N HIS A 84 -14.01 2.67 -10.94
CA HIS A 84 -13.59 1.89 -9.78
C HIS A 84 -12.40 2.55 -9.10
N GLN A 85 -12.61 3.07 -7.89
CA GLN A 85 -11.59 3.77 -7.12
C GLN A 85 -11.29 3.07 -5.80
N LEU A 86 -10.03 3.07 -5.43
CA LEU A 86 -9.55 2.53 -4.16
C LEU A 86 -9.20 3.70 -3.23
N GLY A 87 -9.85 3.74 -2.07
CA GLY A 87 -9.41 4.56 -0.94
C GLY A 87 -8.41 3.79 -0.11
N VAL A 88 -7.33 4.45 0.33
CA VAL A 88 -6.26 3.82 1.13
C VAL A 88 -5.92 4.73 2.30
N ARG A 89 -5.65 4.13 3.46
CA ARG A 89 -5.12 4.80 4.65
C ARG A 89 -3.98 3.95 5.20
N VAL A 90 -2.80 4.53 5.38
CA VAL A 90 -1.68 3.86 6.03
C VAL A 90 -1.69 4.20 7.52
N GLU A 91 -1.28 3.27 8.38
CA GLU A 91 -1.18 3.50 9.82
C GLU A 91 -0.32 4.71 10.17
N GLY A 92 -0.88 5.63 10.97
CA GLY A 92 -0.24 6.90 11.30
C GLY A 92 -0.42 8.02 10.28
N TRP A 93 -1.17 7.78 9.19
CA TRP A 93 -1.42 8.74 8.12
C TRP A 93 -2.92 8.94 7.88
N GLU A 94 -3.26 10.14 7.41
CA GLU A 94 -4.59 10.46 6.91
C GLU A 94 -4.91 9.65 5.63
N PRO A 95 -6.20 9.36 5.35
CA PRO A 95 -6.61 8.73 4.09
C PRO A 95 -6.14 9.55 2.88
N ILE A 96 -5.56 8.87 1.88
CA ILE A 96 -5.18 9.51 0.62
C ILE A 96 -6.38 9.67 -0.31
N ASP A 97 -6.27 10.61 -1.27
CA ASP A 97 -7.28 10.76 -2.31
C ASP A 97 -7.47 9.46 -3.10
N PRO A 98 -8.72 9.05 -3.39
CA PRO A 98 -8.99 7.82 -4.11
C PRO A 98 -8.28 7.72 -5.46
N VAL A 99 -7.81 6.50 -5.77
CA VAL A 99 -7.08 6.20 -7.00
C VAL A 99 -7.89 5.24 -7.86
N THR A 100 -8.05 5.58 -9.13
CA THR A 100 -8.71 4.71 -10.12
C THR A 100 -7.86 3.47 -10.39
N VAL A 101 -8.44 2.27 -10.27
CA VAL A 101 -7.75 1.00 -10.55
C VAL A 101 -8.20 0.36 -11.86
N ASP A 102 -8.88 1.14 -12.71
CA ASP A 102 -9.39 0.69 -14.01
C ASP A 102 -8.31 0.51 -15.08
N ARG A 103 -7.17 1.19 -14.96
CA ARG A 103 -6.05 1.06 -15.90
C ARG A 103 -4.81 0.52 -15.19
N VAL A 104 -4.02 -0.26 -15.91
CA VAL A 104 -2.66 -0.65 -15.52
C VAL A 104 -1.80 0.60 -15.53
N GLY A 105 -0.97 0.76 -14.50
CA GLY A 105 -0.13 1.94 -14.35
C GLY A 105 0.33 2.16 -12.92
N VAL A 106 1.18 3.17 -12.75
CA VAL A 106 1.71 3.59 -11.45
C VAL A 106 1.14 4.96 -11.12
N TYR A 107 0.52 5.06 -9.96
CA TYR A 107 -0.10 6.28 -9.44
C TYR A 107 0.54 6.63 -8.10
N PHE A 108 0.54 7.92 -7.75
CA PHE A 108 0.95 8.34 -6.42
C PHE A 108 -0.02 9.36 -5.83
N ARG A 109 -0.04 9.41 -4.50
CA ARG A 109 -0.71 10.43 -3.70
C ARG A 109 0.20 10.89 -2.58
N LEU A 110 -0.06 12.10 -2.10
CA LEU A 110 0.52 12.60 -0.87
C LEU A 110 -0.35 12.10 0.29
N ALA A 111 0.29 11.52 1.29
CA ALA A 111 -0.30 11.19 2.58
C ALA A 111 0.17 12.24 3.58
N SER A 112 -0.77 12.86 4.28
CA SER A 112 -0.49 13.72 5.43
C SER A 112 -0.40 12.84 6.68
N PRO A 113 0.49 13.13 7.64
CA PRO A 113 0.48 12.43 8.90
C PRO A 113 -0.80 12.72 9.66
N ASP A 114 -1.28 11.73 10.40
CA ASP A 114 -2.45 11.88 11.26
C ASP A 114 -2.02 12.67 12.51
N TYR A 115 -2.48 13.91 12.65
CA TYR A 115 -2.11 14.80 13.77
C TYR A 115 -2.56 14.30 15.14
N THR A 116 -3.45 13.30 15.20
CA THR A 116 -3.83 12.64 16.46
C THR A 116 -2.87 11.53 16.89
N SER A 117 -1.97 11.13 16.00
CA SER A 117 -0.98 10.07 16.23
C SER A 117 0.38 10.66 16.63
N ALA A 118 1.31 9.81 17.04
CA ALA A 118 2.69 10.18 17.34
C ALA A 118 3.50 10.71 16.12
N HIS A 119 2.84 10.85 14.96
CA HIS A 119 3.44 11.26 13.68
C HIS A 119 3.13 12.71 13.29
N SER A 120 2.52 13.51 14.17
CA SER A 120 2.07 14.89 13.88
C SER A 120 3.16 15.84 13.36
N GLU A 121 4.43 15.55 13.65
CA GLU A 121 5.59 16.36 13.24
C GLU A 121 6.24 15.87 11.93
N LEU A 122 5.80 14.73 11.38
CA LEU A 122 6.29 14.26 10.08
C LEU A 122 5.74 15.17 8.96
N PRO A 123 6.49 15.39 7.87
CA PRO A 123 5.93 16.01 6.68
C PRO A 123 5.17 14.98 5.83
N GLN A 124 4.51 15.46 4.77
CA GLN A 124 3.80 14.59 3.84
C GLN A 124 4.75 13.56 3.19
N ALA A 125 4.28 12.32 3.10
CA ALA A 125 4.96 11.23 2.41
C ALA A 125 4.21 10.83 1.14
N ARG A 126 4.89 10.17 0.19
CA ARG A 126 4.27 9.67 -1.03
C ARG A 126 3.91 8.19 -0.89
N VAL A 127 2.64 7.87 -1.14
CA VAL A 127 2.16 6.50 -1.33
C VAL A 127 2.06 6.23 -2.82
N VAL A 128 2.58 5.08 -3.25
CA VAL A 128 2.51 4.61 -4.64
C VAL A 128 1.54 3.45 -4.72
N LEU A 129 0.66 3.49 -5.72
CA LEU A 129 -0.24 2.40 -6.08
C LEU A 129 0.11 1.95 -7.49
N GLU A 130 0.63 0.73 -7.57
CA GLU A 130 1.04 0.10 -8.81
C GLU A 130 -0.01 -0.95 -9.20
N VAL A 131 -0.73 -0.69 -10.29
CA VAL A 131 -1.76 -1.57 -10.83
C VAL A 131 -1.15 -2.39 -11.95
N THR A 132 -1.03 -3.70 -11.74
CA THR A 132 -0.48 -4.66 -12.70
C THR A 132 -1.50 -5.75 -13.01
N LEU A 133 -1.26 -6.51 -14.09
CA LEU A 133 -2.03 -7.72 -14.39
C LEU A 133 -1.28 -8.96 -13.91
N GLU A 134 -1.95 -9.77 -13.10
CA GLU A 134 -1.48 -11.07 -12.64
C GLU A 134 -2.24 -12.17 -13.41
N GLY A 135 -1.49 -13.07 -14.06
CA GLY A 135 -2.06 -14.15 -14.86
C GLY A 135 -2.85 -13.63 -16.07
N SER A 136 -4.05 -14.16 -16.29
CA SER A 136 -4.84 -13.89 -17.51
C SER A 136 -5.73 -12.65 -17.43
N ALA A 137 -6.08 -12.14 -16.24
CA ALA A 137 -7.01 -11.01 -16.12
C ALA A 137 -7.11 -10.35 -14.72
N ARG A 138 -6.42 -10.83 -13.69
CA ARG A 138 -6.59 -10.29 -12.33
C ARG A 138 -5.74 -9.03 -12.18
N LYS A 139 -6.33 -7.94 -11.67
CA LYS A 139 -5.57 -6.73 -11.35
C LYS A 139 -4.99 -6.83 -9.94
N LEU A 140 -3.67 -6.74 -9.86
CA LEU A 140 -2.95 -6.63 -8.60
C LEU A 140 -2.62 -5.16 -8.35
N VAL A 141 -3.15 -4.60 -7.26
CA VAL A 141 -2.85 -3.25 -6.80
C VAL A 141 -1.83 -3.36 -5.67
N THR A 142 -0.57 -3.09 -5.97
CA THR A 142 0.50 -3.05 -4.97
C THR A 142 0.56 -1.64 -4.39
N VAL A 143 0.25 -1.50 -3.11
CA VAL A 143 0.39 -0.25 -2.35
C VAL A 143 1.73 -0.27 -1.65
N ARG A 144 2.59 0.72 -1.92
CA ARG A 144 3.94 0.79 -1.36
C ARG A 144 4.34 2.22 -1.04
N SER A 145 5.37 2.36 -0.21
CA SER A 145 6.07 3.64 -0.09
C SER A 145 6.73 4.02 -1.41
N ALA A 146 6.83 5.33 -1.66
CA ALA A 146 7.62 5.84 -2.77
C ALA A 146 9.13 5.65 -2.55
N LEU A 147 9.59 5.68 -1.29
CA LEU A 147 11.00 5.45 -0.98
C LEU A 147 11.27 3.95 -0.98
N GLN A 148 12.10 3.51 -1.91
CA GLN A 148 12.55 2.12 -2.02
C GLN A 148 14.05 2.04 -1.80
N LEU A 149 14.48 1.06 -1.02
CA LEU A 149 15.88 0.72 -0.77
C LEU A 149 16.23 -0.51 -1.59
N CYS A 150 17.18 -0.36 -2.50
CA CYS A 150 17.66 -1.46 -3.33
C CYS A 150 19.09 -1.81 -2.91
N ASN A 151 19.31 -3.02 -2.41
CA ASN A 151 20.67 -3.50 -2.16
C ASN A 151 21.28 -4.03 -3.47
N GLN A 152 22.17 -3.27 -4.08
CA GLN A 152 22.92 -3.68 -5.28
C GLN A 152 24.31 -4.26 -4.96
N LEU A 153 24.63 -4.42 -3.67
CA LEU A 153 25.88 -5.00 -3.21
C LEU A 153 25.79 -6.54 -3.25
N VAL A 154 26.96 -7.18 -3.20
CA VAL A 154 27.10 -8.64 -3.16
C VAL A 154 26.79 -9.22 -1.77
N ASP A 155 26.87 -8.38 -0.73
CA ASP A 155 26.66 -8.76 0.65
C ASP A 155 25.27 -8.32 1.15
N THR A 156 24.70 -9.09 2.07
CA THR A 156 23.54 -8.65 2.84
C THR A 156 23.93 -7.44 3.68
N VAL A 157 23.09 -6.41 3.69
CA VAL A 157 23.30 -5.22 4.53
C VAL A 157 22.20 -5.07 5.58
N GLU A 158 22.59 -4.56 6.74
CA GLU A 158 21.66 -4.03 7.71
C GLU A 158 21.56 -2.52 7.52
N VAL A 159 20.33 -2.03 7.49
CA VAL A 159 20.00 -0.62 7.31
C VAL A 159 19.29 -0.15 8.58
N LYS A 160 19.88 0.83 9.25
CA LYS A 160 19.23 1.56 10.34
C LYS A 160 18.60 2.83 9.78
N LEU A 161 17.33 3.03 10.08
CA LEU A 161 16.54 4.22 9.78
C LEU A 161 16.22 4.91 11.10
N ASP A 162 16.77 6.09 11.33
CA ASP A 162 16.55 6.86 12.56
C ASP A 162 15.80 8.15 12.24
N ASN A 163 14.71 8.36 12.95
CA ASN A 163 13.86 9.52 12.82
C ASN A 163 13.61 10.21 14.18
N THR A 164 14.42 9.88 15.20
CA THR A 164 14.31 10.44 16.55
C THR A 164 14.48 11.96 16.61
N HIS A 165 15.14 12.57 15.61
CA HIS A 165 15.23 14.02 15.48
C HIS A 165 13.90 14.67 15.01
N ILE A 166 12.99 13.92 14.39
CA ILE A 166 11.78 14.44 13.77
C ILE A 166 10.51 13.98 14.51
N HIS A 167 10.55 12.82 15.16
CA HIS A 167 9.45 12.35 16.02
C HIS A 167 9.96 11.35 17.06
N SER A 168 9.19 11.13 18.13
CA SER A 168 9.55 10.30 19.28
C SER A 168 9.57 8.77 19.02
N GLY A 169 9.81 8.33 17.78
CA GLY A 169 9.86 6.91 17.40
C GLY A 169 11.21 6.24 17.72
N SER A 170 11.22 4.91 17.80
CA SER A 170 12.48 4.16 17.88
C SER A 170 13.12 4.01 16.50
N PRO A 171 14.45 3.89 16.38
CA PRO A 171 15.07 3.55 15.10
C PRO A 171 14.55 2.22 14.55
N MET A 172 14.35 2.14 13.24
CA MET A 172 13.96 0.91 12.54
C MET A 172 15.16 0.25 11.90
N HIS A 173 15.23 -1.07 11.97
CA HIS A 173 16.28 -1.87 11.36
C HIS A 173 15.69 -2.75 10.25
N LEU A 174 16.27 -2.68 9.06
CA LEU A 174 15.91 -3.50 7.90
C LEU A 174 17.11 -4.35 7.49
N THR A 175 16.86 -5.59 7.08
CA THR A 175 17.89 -6.44 6.47
C THR A 175 17.61 -6.56 4.97
N ALA A 176 18.54 -6.11 4.14
CA ALA A 176 18.43 -6.17 2.68
C ALA A 176 19.42 -7.20 2.12
N ASN A 177 18.91 -8.31 1.59
CA ASN A 177 19.73 -9.30 0.89
C ASN A 177 20.27 -8.75 -0.44
N PRO A 178 21.32 -9.34 -1.02
CA PRO A 178 21.81 -8.96 -2.35
C PRO A 178 20.69 -8.97 -3.39
N GLY A 179 20.54 -7.87 -4.13
CA GLY A 179 19.50 -7.67 -5.12
C GLY A 179 18.10 -7.35 -4.56
N ALA A 180 17.90 -7.36 -3.24
CA ALA A 180 16.59 -7.10 -2.65
C ALA A 180 16.18 -5.63 -2.80
N THR A 181 14.89 -5.41 -3.06
CA THR A 181 14.26 -4.09 -3.01
C THR A 181 13.23 -4.07 -1.87
N LEU A 182 13.41 -3.16 -0.92
CA LEU A 182 12.55 -2.99 0.24
C LEU A 182 11.83 -1.64 0.15
N SER A 183 10.54 -1.61 0.44
CA SER A 183 9.83 -0.35 0.65
C SER A 183 10.12 0.18 2.05
N VAL A 184 10.57 1.43 2.15
CA VAL A 184 10.80 2.09 3.44
C VAL A 184 9.46 2.55 4.00
N PRO A 185 9.04 2.16 5.21
CA PRO A 185 7.76 2.61 5.76
C PRO A 185 7.67 4.13 5.79
N LEU A 186 6.46 4.65 5.57
CA LEU A 186 6.25 6.09 5.40
C LEU A 186 6.76 6.90 6.60
N ALA A 187 6.61 6.35 7.81
CA ALA A 187 7.10 6.96 9.05
C ALA A 187 8.64 7.16 9.08
N TYR A 188 9.38 6.51 8.19
CA TYR A 188 10.84 6.60 8.04
C TYR A 188 11.26 7.17 6.68
N ALA A 189 10.34 7.77 5.91
CA ALA A 189 10.64 8.31 4.58
C ALA A 189 11.68 9.45 4.59
N LEU A 190 11.88 10.10 5.74
CA LEU A 190 12.91 11.13 5.97
C LEU A 190 13.97 10.72 6.99
N ALA A 191 14.02 9.43 7.33
CA ALA A 191 14.99 8.93 8.28
C ALA A 191 16.41 9.17 7.79
N GLN A 192 17.27 9.53 8.73
CA GLN A 192 18.70 9.35 8.52
C GLN A 192 18.97 7.86 8.33
N VAL A 193 19.80 7.54 7.34
CA VAL A 193 20.06 6.17 6.92
C VAL A 193 21.51 5.83 7.23
N TRP A 194 21.72 4.77 8.01
CA TRP A 194 23.03 4.16 8.19
C TRP A 194 22.96 2.75 7.63
N VAL A 195 24.04 2.34 6.96
CA VAL A 195 24.13 1.02 6.34
C VAL A 195 25.43 0.37 6.79
N ARG A 196 25.36 -0.92 7.15
CA ARG A 196 26.54 -1.74 7.40
C ARG A 196 26.41 -3.11 6.71
N PRO A 197 27.52 -3.74 6.32
CA PRO A 197 27.50 -5.15 5.95
C PRO A 197 27.03 -6.00 7.14
N LEU A 198 26.11 -6.93 6.87
CA LEU A 198 25.71 -7.94 7.84
C LEU A 198 26.63 -9.16 7.67
N ASP A 199 27.76 -9.14 8.37
CA ASP A 199 28.67 -10.30 8.36
C ASP A 199 28.03 -11.47 9.12
N ARG A 200 27.79 -12.58 8.40
CA ARG A 200 27.34 -13.85 8.98
C ARG A 200 28.51 -14.80 9.25
N SER A 201 29.73 -14.45 8.85
CA SER A 201 30.91 -15.20 9.23
C SER A 201 31.00 -15.13 10.75
N GLN A 202 30.93 -16.27 11.44
CA GLN A 202 31.08 -16.35 12.89
C GLN A 202 32.54 -16.09 13.32
N VAL A 203 33.26 -15.21 12.59
CA VAL A 203 34.63 -14.83 12.87
C VAL A 203 34.57 -13.61 13.78
N PRO A 204 34.96 -13.71 15.07
CA PRO A 204 34.74 -12.65 16.06
C PRO A 204 35.47 -11.33 15.78
N THR A 205 36.30 -11.25 14.74
CA THR A 205 37.22 -10.13 14.48
C THR A 205 36.71 -9.06 13.52
N HIS A 206 35.56 -9.25 12.85
CA HIS A 206 35.00 -8.27 11.90
C HIS A 206 33.58 -7.82 12.28
N TYR A 207 33.44 -7.12 13.41
CA TYR A 207 32.18 -6.45 13.74
C TYR A 207 32.13 -5.07 13.07
N HIS A 208 31.26 -4.91 12.07
CA HIS A 208 30.95 -3.59 11.51
C HIS A 208 29.92 -2.90 12.40
N ALA A 209 30.26 -1.80 13.08
CA ALA A 209 29.28 -1.00 13.82
C ALA A 209 28.63 0.07 12.92
N PHE A 210 27.42 0.50 13.24
CA PHE A 210 26.88 1.72 12.65
C PHE A 210 27.75 2.91 13.06
N CYS A 211 28.03 3.82 12.12
CA CYS A 211 28.82 5.01 12.43
C CYS A 211 28.00 5.96 13.30
N ASN A 212 28.43 6.15 14.55
CA ASN A 212 27.89 7.19 15.44
C ASN A 212 28.57 8.51 15.07
N ARG A 213 27.91 9.35 14.28
CA ARG A 213 28.26 10.77 14.13
C ARG A 213 27.14 11.61 14.68
#